data_AF-A0A8T5PXJ6-F1
#
_entry.id   AF-A0A8T5PXJ6-F1
#
_cell.length_a   1.000
_cell.length_b   1.000
_cell.length_c   1.000
_cell.angle_alpha   90.00
_cell.angle_beta   90.00
_cell.angle_gamma   90.00
#
_symmetry.space_group_name_H-M   'P 1'
#
loop_
_entity.id
_entity.type
_entity.pdbx_description
1 polymer ?
#
loop_
_entity_poly.entity_id
_entity_poly.type
_entity_poly.pdbx_seq_one_letter_code
_entity_poly.pdbx_strand_id
1 'polypeptide(L)'
;MGKSMSLARAKRLLKVVGGKDSFWLCTNEDLRSLNTLAQALERVDDDVFRYHVNKYKNDFSDWVKDKIGDNDFAREISRIKTKDTLVRKLNEKVDESRELVKKYRVAAAKRKRTIRKKPKKRVRKPVKRRSKPKKKPKKTRRKTKKRAVKRRPSKRKRSAAKTKKAKQSRPRKTTKARRKTKKRVVRKAQRRGKAQKRPKRKRVRKR
;
A
#
# COMPACT_ATOMS: atom_id res chain seq x y z
N MET A 1 -9.27 -4.81 19.07
CA MET A 1 -8.07 -3.95 19.21
C MET A 1 -7.86 -3.19 17.90
N GLY A 2 -8.13 -1.87 17.87
CA GLY A 2 -7.84 -1.06 16.70
C GLY A 2 -6.32 -0.90 16.55
N LYS A 3 -5.74 -1.39 15.45
CA LYS A 3 -4.32 -1.16 15.16
C LYS A 3 -4.11 0.34 14.98
N SER A 4 -3.40 0.98 15.92
CA SER A 4 -2.99 2.38 15.78
C SER A 4 -2.09 2.53 14.55
N MET A 5 -2.50 3.37 13.60
CA MET A 5 -1.73 3.63 12.39
C MET A 5 -0.53 4.54 12.71
N SER A 6 0.66 4.16 12.26
CA SER A 6 1.85 5.01 12.43
C SER A 6 1.85 6.21 11.47
N LEU A 7 2.47 7.32 11.89
CA LEU A 7 2.58 8.53 11.04
C LEU A 7 3.28 8.24 9.71
N ALA A 8 4.33 7.41 9.73
CA ALA A 8 5.07 7.05 8.52
C ALA A 8 4.19 6.25 7.55
N ARG A 9 3.30 5.39 8.06
CA ARG A 9 2.32 4.66 7.25
C ARG A 9 1.28 5.60 6.64
N ALA A 10 0.66 6.47 7.45
CA ALA A 10 -0.31 7.45 6.96
C ALA A 10 0.27 8.36 5.85
N LYS A 11 1.52 8.80 5.99
CA LYS A 11 2.20 9.60 4.97
C LYS A 11 2.41 8.84 3.66
N ARG A 12 2.68 7.52 3.71
CA ARG A 12 2.82 6.69 2.51
C ARG A 12 1.48 6.52 1.78
N LEU A 13 0.39 6.33 2.53
CA LEU A 13 -0.96 6.19 1.97
C LEU A 13 -1.42 7.47 1.21
N LEU A 14 -1.00 8.63 1.69
CA LEU A 14 -1.28 9.93 1.05
C LEU A 14 -0.22 10.35 0.03
N LYS A 15 0.82 9.54 -0.20
CA LYS A 15 1.88 9.87 -1.14
C LYS A 15 1.38 9.68 -2.56
N VAL A 16 1.69 10.64 -3.43
CA VAL A 16 1.51 10.49 -4.88
C VAL A 16 2.65 9.63 -5.43
N VAL A 17 2.28 8.57 -6.13
CA VAL A 17 3.18 7.63 -6.81
C VAL A 17 3.63 8.23 -8.15
N GLY A 18 4.86 7.90 -8.59
CA GLY A 18 5.38 8.37 -9.88
C GLY A 18 4.67 7.71 -11.06
N GLY A 19 4.69 8.35 -12.24
CA GLY A 19 3.94 7.88 -13.42
C GLY A 19 4.37 6.51 -13.98
N LYS A 20 5.56 6.00 -13.63
CA LYS A 20 5.99 4.63 -14.00
C LYS A 20 5.31 3.54 -13.17
N ASP A 21 4.84 3.92 -11.99
CA ASP A 21 4.27 3.04 -10.97
C ASP A 21 2.77 3.28 -10.80
N SER A 22 2.18 4.08 -11.69
CA SER A 22 0.78 4.40 -11.64
C SER A 22 -0.07 3.25 -12.17
N PHE A 23 -1.32 3.22 -11.71
CA PHE A 23 -2.28 2.20 -12.11
C PHE A 23 -3.13 2.73 -13.24
N TRP A 24 -3.14 1.99 -14.35
CA TRP A 24 -3.90 2.34 -15.55
C TRP A 24 -5.19 1.55 -15.60
N LEU A 25 -6.31 2.27 -15.62
CA LEU A 25 -7.62 1.70 -15.91
C LEU A 25 -7.86 1.60 -17.42
N CYS A 26 -8.78 0.73 -17.84
CA CYS A 26 -9.23 0.65 -19.22
C CYS A 26 -9.86 1.96 -19.75
N THR A 27 -10.23 2.87 -18.85
CA THR A 27 -10.76 4.22 -19.14
C THR A 27 -9.67 5.24 -19.49
N ASN A 28 -8.40 4.82 -19.61
CA ASN A 28 -7.23 5.69 -19.77
C ASN A 28 -7.00 6.67 -18.60
N GLU A 29 -7.60 6.40 -17.45
CA GLU A 29 -7.34 7.17 -16.24
C GLU A 29 -6.06 6.69 -15.54
N ASP A 30 -5.21 7.66 -15.18
CA ASP A 30 -3.94 7.45 -14.52
C ASP A 30 -4.08 7.62 -13.00
N LEU A 31 -4.04 6.51 -12.26
CA LEU A 31 -4.22 6.51 -10.81
C LEU A 31 -2.88 6.49 -10.08
N ARG A 32 -2.57 7.61 -9.42
CA ARG A 32 -1.28 7.82 -8.72
C ARG A 32 -1.39 7.78 -7.20
N SER A 33 -2.59 7.78 -6.64
CA SER A 33 -2.81 7.81 -5.19
C SER A 33 -4.07 7.06 -4.80
N LEU A 34 -4.20 6.71 -3.52
CA LEU A 34 -5.42 6.08 -2.99
C LEU A 34 -6.65 7.00 -3.11
N ASN A 35 -6.45 8.31 -3.00
CA ASN A 35 -7.54 9.28 -3.15
C ASN A 35 -8.05 9.33 -4.59
N THR A 36 -7.14 9.38 -5.57
CA THR A 36 -7.53 9.34 -7.00
C THR A 36 -8.15 8.00 -7.37
N LEU A 37 -7.69 6.90 -6.77
CA LEU A 37 -8.29 5.58 -6.96
C LEU A 37 -9.74 5.53 -6.44
N ALA A 38 -10.01 6.05 -5.24
CA ALA A 38 -11.37 6.09 -4.71
C ALA A 38 -12.33 6.91 -5.60
N GLN A 39 -11.88 8.09 -6.04
CA GLN A 39 -12.65 8.97 -6.92
C GLN A 39 -12.91 8.35 -8.30
N ALA A 40 -11.92 7.66 -8.88
CA ALA A 40 -12.09 6.96 -10.15
C ALA A 40 -13.08 5.81 -10.02
N LEU A 41 -12.98 5.00 -8.95
CA LEU A 41 -13.88 3.88 -8.70
C LEU A 41 -15.35 4.29 -8.49
N GLU A 42 -15.61 5.52 -8.03
CA GLU A 42 -16.98 6.05 -7.94
C GLU A 42 -17.61 6.30 -9.32
N ARG A 43 -16.79 6.60 -10.33
CA ARG A 43 -17.23 6.92 -11.70
C ARG A 43 -17.19 5.74 -12.65
N VAL A 44 -16.31 4.77 -12.39
CA VAL A 44 -16.09 3.60 -13.24
C VAL A 44 -17.26 2.63 -13.19
N ASP A 45 -17.61 2.09 -14.35
CA ASP A 45 -18.65 1.07 -14.51
C ASP A 45 -18.29 -0.25 -13.82
N ASP A 46 -19.32 -0.98 -13.39
CA ASP A 46 -19.17 -2.25 -12.69
C ASP A 46 -18.48 -3.32 -13.54
N ASP A 47 -18.60 -3.25 -14.87
CA ASP A 47 -17.97 -4.22 -15.78
C ASP A 47 -16.45 -4.01 -15.86
N VAL A 48 -15.99 -2.75 -15.90
CA VAL A 48 -14.56 -2.42 -15.82
C VAL A 48 -14.01 -2.83 -14.45
N PHE A 49 -14.77 -2.61 -13.37
CA PHE A 49 -14.38 -3.06 -12.04
C PHE A 49 -14.20 -4.58 -11.96
N ARG A 50 -15.12 -5.36 -12.54
CA ARG A 50 -15.07 -6.84 -12.58
C ARG A 50 -13.87 -7.39 -13.37
N TYR A 51 -13.33 -6.62 -14.32
CA TYR A 51 -12.12 -6.99 -15.04
C TYR A 51 -10.90 -7.05 -14.11
N HIS A 52 -10.82 -6.10 -13.18
CA HIS A 52 -9.72 -5.97 -12.22
C HIS A 52 -9.94 -6.80 -10.94
N VAL A 53 -11.20 -7.00 -10.53
CA VAL A 53 -11.57 -7.73 -9.32
C VAL A 53 -12.42 -8.94 -9.70
N ASN A 54 -11.83 -10.12 -9.58
CA ASN A 54 -12.52 -11.38 -9.84
C ASN A 54 -12.33 -12.38 -8.68
N LYS A 55 -12.80 -13.61 -8.84
CA LYS A 55 -12.72 -14.65 -7.79
C LYS A 55 -11.28 -15.01 -7.40
N TYR A 56 -10.33 -14.84 -8.32
CA TYR A 56 -8.96 -15.31 -8.22
C TYR A 56 -7.93 -14.19 -8.03
N LYS A 57 -8.23 -12.97 -8.50
CA LYS A 57 -7.32 -11.82 -8.45
C LYS A 57 -8.05 -10.54 -8.03
N ASN A 58 -7.29 -9.63 -7.45
CA ASN A 58 -7.70 -8.26 -7.18
C ASN A 58 -6.50 -7.35 -7.46
N ASP A 59 -6.47 -6.80 -8.68
CA ASP A 59 -5.34 -6.01 -9.17
C ASP A 59 -5.10 -4.76 -8.30
N PHE A 60 -6.16 -4.20 -7.69
CA PHE A 60 -6.03 -3.06 -6.76
C PHE A 60 -5.28 -3.47 -5.49
N SER A 61 -5.53 -4.67 -4.97
CA SER A 61 -4.83 -5.16 -3.78
C SER A 61 -3.33 -5.34 -4.01
N ASP A 62 -2.96 -5.87 -5.18
CA ASP A 62 -1.56 -6.05 -5.56
C ASP A 62 -0.87 -4.70 -5.78
N TRP A 63 -1.55 -3.75 -6.43
CA TRP A 63 -1.02 -2.39 -6.61
C TRP A 63 -0.79 -1.67 -5.27
N VAL A 64 -1.74 -1.74 -4.33
CA VAL A 64 -1.58 -1.15 -2.99
C VAL A 64 -0.44 -1.81 -2.22
N LYS A 65 -0.29 -3.12 -2.34
CA LYS A 65 0.80 -3.87 -1.71
C LYS A 65 2.16 -3.44 -2.27
N ASP A 66 2.31 -3.42 -3.59
CA ASP A 66 3.60 -3.30 -4.25
C ASP A 66 4.04 -1.84 -4.44
N LYS A 67 3.10 -0.94 -4.79
CA LYS A 67 3.41 0.46 -5.10
C LYS A 67 3.26 1.39 -3.89
N ILE A 68 2.26 1.16 -3.05
CA ILE A 68 2.05 1.96 -1.83
C ILE A 68 2.84 1.36 -0.64
N GLY A 69 3.00 0.03 -0.61
CA GLY A 69 3.73 -0.66 0.45
C GLY A 69 2.92 -0.89 1.73
N ASP A 70 1.59 -0.97 1.63
CA ASP A 70 0.69 -1.28 2.76
C ASP A 70 0.10 -2.68 2.66
N ASN A 71 0.83 -3.66 3.20
CA ASN A 71 0.44 -5.07 3.17
C ASN A 71 -0.81 -5.40 4.00
N ASP A 72 -1.04 -4.67 5.09
CA ASP A 72 -2.20 -4.90 5.97
C ASP A 72 -3.47 -4.47 5.24
N PHE A 73 -3.44 -3.27 4.65
CA PHE A 73 -4.59 -2.73 3.94
C PHE A 73 -4.83 -3.49 2.63
N ALA A 74 -3.77 -3.84 1.90
CA ALA A 74 -3.87 -4.70 0.73
C ALA A 74 -4.59 -6.03 1.04
N ARG A 75 -4.27 -6.67 2.17
CA ARG A 75 -4.93 -7.91 2.62
C ARG A 75 -6.40 -7.70 2.99
N GLU A 76 -6.76 -6.54 3.50
CA GLU A 76 -8.16 -6.20 3.80
C GLU A 76 -8.95 -6.05 2.50
N ILE A 77 -8.44 -5.27 1.55
CA ILE A 77 -9.13 -5.00 0.28
C ILE A 77 -9.13 -6.21 -0.67
N SER A 78 -8.16 -7.12 -0.57
CA SER A 78 -8.13 -8.34 -1.41
C SER A 78 -9.34 -9.24 -1.20
N ARG A 79 -10.03 -9.11 -0.07
CA ARG A 79 -11.25 -9.87 0.26
C ARG A 79 -12.53 -9.21 -0.25
N ILE A 80 -12.44 -7.94 -0.65
CA ILE A 80 -13.57 -7.14 -1.11
C ILE A 80 -13.84 -7.45 -2.58
N LYS A 81 -15.12 -7.71 -2.89
CA LYS A 81 -15.59 -8.05 -4.24
C LYS A 81 -16.63 -7.09 -4.81
N THR A 82 -17.05 -6.10 -4.02
CA THR A 82 -18.04 -5.10 -4.46
C THR A 82 -17.39 -3.73 -4.50
N LYS A 83 -17.70 -2.97 -5.55
CA LYS A 83 -17.14 -1.64 -5.81
C LYS A 83 -17.41 -0.69 -4.65
N ASP A 84 -18.66 -0.62 -4.20
CA ASP A 84 -19.08 0.31 -3.13
C ASP A 84 -18.34 0.07 -1.82
N THR A 85 -18.15 -1.20 -1.44
CA THR A 85 -17.45 -1.51 -0.19
C THR A 85 -15.95 -1.21 -0.30
N LEU A 86 -15.36 -1.36 -1.50
CA LEU A 86 -13.97 -1.00 -1.75
C LEU A 86 -13.79 0.52 -1.67
N VAL A 87 -14.64 1.29 -2.35
CA VAL A 87 -14.66 2.75 -2.32
C VAL A 87 -14.79 3.26 -0.88
N ARG A 88 -15.77 2.74 -0.13
CA ARG A 88 -15.97 3.12 1.26
C ARG A 88 -14.73 2.88 2.11
N LYS A 89 -14.11 1.70 1.95
CA LYS A 89 -12.89 1.32 2.67
C LYS A 89 -11.68 2.18 2.30
N LEU A 90 -11.56 2.56 1.02
CA LEU A 90 -10.52 3.48 0.57
C LEU A 90 -10.71 4.87 1.19
N ASN A 91 -11.93 5.41 1.14
CA ASN A 91 -12.25 6.72 1.71
C ASN A 91 -12.02 6.76 3.23
N GLU A 92 -12.54 5.76 3.97
CA GLU A 92 -12.27 5.57 5.40
C GLU A 92 -10.75 5.62 5.67
N LYS A 93 -9.96 4.92 4.85
CA LYS A 93 -8.51 4.83 5.07
C LYS A 93 -7.76 6.11 4.75
N VAL A 94 -8.18 6.82 3.71
CA VAL A 94 -7.63 8.12 3.32
C VAL A 94 -7.91 9.15 4.39
N ASP A 95 -9.12 9.19 4.93
CA ASP A 95 -9.52 10.17 5.95
C ASP A 95 -8.83 9.90 7.30
N GLU A 96 -8.74 8.63 7.73
CA GLU A 96 -7.91 8.24 8.88
C GLU A 96 -6.48 8.76 8.74
N SER A 97 -5.89 8.58 7.55
CA SER A 97 -4.52 8.99 7.26
C SER A 97 -4.36 10.52 7.28
N ARG A 98 -5.34 11.26 6.73
CA ARG A 98 -5.36 12.73 6.71
C ARG A 98 -5.45 13.30 8.11
N GLU A 99 -6.37 12.79 8.93
CA GLU A 99 -6.56 13.27 10.30
C GLU A 99 -5.35 12.96 11.17
N LEU A 100 -4.72 11.78 10.99
CA LEU A 100 -3.47 11.48 11.67
C LEU A 100 -2.39 12.51 11.30
N VAL A 101 -2.15 12.74 10.01
CA VAL A 101 -1.13 13.71 9.56
C VAL A 101 -1.42 15.12 10.09
N LYS A 102 -2.68 15.56 10.09
CA LYS A 102 -3.12 16.85 10.63
C LYS A 102 -2.81 16.96 12.13
N LYS A 103 -3.17 15.96 12.93
CA LYS A 103 -2.86 15.91 14.39
C LYS A 103 -1.37 16.06 14.65
N TYR A 104 -0.53 15.32 13.93
CA TYR A 104 0.94 15.43 14.08
C TYR A 104 1.50 16.77 13.62
N ARG A 105 0.95 17.39 12.56
CA ARG A 105 1.34 18.74 12.12
C ARG A 105 1.04 19.79 13.19
N VAL A 106 -0.15 19.75 13.78
CA VAL A 106 -0.55 20.67 14.86
C VAL A 106 0.32 20.46 16.11
N ALA A 107 0.55 19.21 16.52
CA ALA A 107 1.41 18.90 17.66
C ALA A 107 2.85 19.39 17.44
N ALA A 108 3.40 19.20 16.24
CA ALA A 108 4.73 19.70 15.88
C ALA A 108 4.79 21.24 15.92
N ALA A 109 3.76 21.93 15.43
CA ALA A 109 3.68 23.39 15.49
C ALA A 109 3.64 23.91 16.94
N LYS A 110 2.85 23.28 17.81
CA LYS A 110 2.80 23.60 19.25
C LYS A 110 4.18 23.45 19.91
N ARG A 111 4.90 22.35 19.64
CA ARG A 111 6.27 22.11 20.16
C ARG A 111 7.27 23.16 19.68
N LYS A 112 7.19 23.60 18.42
CA LYS A 112 8.06 24.68 17.90
C LYS A 112 7.82 26.02 18.62
N ARG A 113 6.55 26.33 18.97
CA ARG A 113 6.21 27.56 19.71
C ARG A 113 6.76 27.55 21.13
N THR A 114 6.68 26.42 21.84
CA THR A 114 7.21 26.32 23.21
C THR A 114 8.74 26.39 23.27
N ILE A 115 9.44 25.82 22.27
CA ILE A 115 10.91 25.92 22.17
C ILE A 115 11.35 27.37 21.94
N ARG A 116 10.68 28.13 21.06
CA ARG A 116 10.99 29.55 20.83
C ARG A 116 10.74 30.44 22.05
N LYS A 117 9.74 30.10 22.88
CA LYS A 117 9.39 30.86 24.09
C LYS A 117 10.30 30.57 25.28
N LYS A 118 11.09 29.49 25.29
CA LYS A 118 12.06 29.28 26.36
C LYS A 118 13.12 30.37 26.24
N PRO A 119 13.27 31.27 27.25
CA PRO A 119 14.31 32.28 27.20
C PRO A 119 15.63 31.54 27.01
N LYS A 120 16.42 31.95 26.00
CA LYS A 120 17.78 31.46 25.85
C LYS A 120 18.45 31.72 27.21
N LYS A 121 18.53 30.71 28.08
CA LYS A 121 19.32 30.78 29.31
C LYS A 121 20.65 31.29 28.82
N ARG A 122 20.98 32.55 29.16
CA ARG A 122 22.24 33.17 28.80
C ARG A 122 23.27 32.16 29.25
N VAL A 123 23.84 31.42 28.31
CA VAL A 123 24.97 30.55 28.58
C VAL A 123 26.00 31.55 29.03
N ARG A 124 26.17 31.67 30.35
CA ARG A 124 27.22 32.47 30.94
C ARG A 124 28.46 31.93 30.28
N LYS A 125 29.03 32.70 29.33
CA LYS A 125 30.24 32.30 28.61
C LYS A 125 31.18 31.82 29.71
N PRO A 126 31.69 30.58 29.65
CA PRO A 126 32.62 30.12 30.65
C PRO A 126 33.73 31.16 30.68
N VAL A 127 33.81 31.90 31.78
CA VAL A 127 34.87 32.87 32.01
C VAL A 127 36.13 32.06 31.78
N LYS A 128 36.88 32.39 30.72
CA LYS A 128 38.15 31.76 30.42
C LYS A 128 38.99 31.95 31.67
N ARG A 129 39.00 30.97 32.59
CA ARG A 129 39.96 30.91 33.68
C ARG A 129 41.28 30.88 32.94
N ARG A 130 42.02 32.00 33.03
CA ARG A 130 43.37 32.16 32.51
C ARG A 130 44.14 30.90 32.89
N SER A 131 44.29 29.98 31.94
CA SER A 131 45.14 28.83 32.09
C SER A 131 46.55 29.37 32.17
N LYS A 132 47.17 29.23 33.35
CA LYS A 132 48.60 29.48 33.56
C LYS A 132 49.41 28.86 32.41
N PRO A 133 50.50 29.51 31.95
CA PRO A 133 51.28 29.06 30.80
C PRO A 133 51.86 27.67 31.06
N LYS A 134 51.35 26.65 30.34
CA LYS A 134 51.96 25.31 30.32
C LYS A 134 53.23 25.36 29.47
N LYS A 135 54.34 24.99 30.11
CA LYS A 135 55.66 24.80 29.49
C LYS A 135 55.55 23.90 28.25
N LYS A 136 56.27 24.29 27.19
CA LYS A 136 56.28 23.68 25.85
C LYS A 136 56.65 22.18 25.90
N PRO A 137 55.84 21.26 25.33
CA PRO A 137 56.29 19.90 25.09
C PRO A 137 57.25 19.85 23.89
N LYS A 138 58.42 19.23 24.10
CA LYS A 138 59.45 18.97 23.09
C LYS A 138 58.87 18.15 21.94
N LYS A 139 59.19 18.57 20.71
CA LYS A 139 58.88 17.89 19.45
C LYS A 139 59.50 16.48 19.45
N THR A 140 58.68 15.43 19.47
CA THR A 140 59.11 14.11 19.02
C THR A 140 58.50 13.80 17.66
N ARG A 141 59.41 13.68 16.70
CA ARG A 141 59.23 13.48 15.27
C ARG A 141 58.71 12.06 15.02
N ARG A 142 57.40 11.86 14.88
CA ARG A 142 56.82 10.55 14.57
C ARG A 142 56.62 10.39 13.06
N LYS A 143 57.44 9.51 12.51
CA LYS A 143 57.61 9.15 11.10
C LYS A 143 56.28 8.76 10.43
N THR A 144 56.05 9.29 9.24
CA THR A 144 55.04 8.88 8.27
C THR A 144 55.37 7.47 7.76
N LYS A 145 54.59 6.45 8.15
CA LYS A 145 54.58 5.15 7.47
C LYS A 145 53.55 5.20 6.35
N LYS A 146 54.03 5.43 5.12
CA LYS A 146 53.35 5.03 3.87
C LYS A 146 53.01 3.54 3.99
N ARG A 147 51.72 3.18 4.09
CA ARG A 147 51.27 1.82 3.76
C ARG A 147 50.82 1.82 2.32
N ALA A 148 51.69 1.23 1.52
CA ALA A 148 51.45 0.87 0.15
C ALA A 148 50.64 -0.44 0.07
N VAL A 149 49.96 -0.61 -1.06
CA VAL A 149 49.58 -1.89 -1.69
C VAL A 149 48.45 -2.71 -1.04
N LYS A 150 47.29 -2.76 -1.71
CA LYS A 150 46.89 -3.97 -2.45
C LYS A 150 45.75 -3.67 -3.43
N ARG A 151 46.17 -3.54 -4.69
CA ARG A 151 45.32 -3.66 -5.89
C ARG A 151 44.55 -4.97 -5.78
N ARG A 152 43.21 -4.94 -5.76
CA ARG A 152 42.40 -6.15 -5.94
C ARG A 152 42.40 -6.51 -7.43
N PRO A 153 42.63 -7.78 -7.79
CA PRO A 153 42.75 -8.21 -9.18
C PRO A 153 41.38 -8.20 -9.86
N SER A 154 41.30 -7.44 -10.95
CA SER A 154 40.38 -7.71 -12.05
C SER A 154 40.79 -9.02 -12.72
N LYS A 155 39.97 -10.08 -12.61
CA LYS A 155 39.86 -11.19 -13.58
C LYS A 155 38.90 -12.24 -13.04
N ARG A 156 37.71 -12.31 -13.64
CA ARG A 156 37.07 -13.59 -13.92
C ARG A 156 36.24 -13.47 -15.20
N LYS A 157 36.97 -13.58 -16.33
CA LYS A 157 36.47 -14.25 -17.53
C LYS A 157 36.29 -15.73 -17.19
N ARG A 158 35.14 -16.29 -17.57
CA ARG A 158 34.77 -17.72 -17.76
C ARG A 158 33.26 -17.79 -17.49
N SER A 159 32.39 -18.26 -18.37
CA SER A 159 32.58 -19.20 -19.47
C SER A 159 31.34 -19.20 -20.36
N ALA A 160 31.56 -19.08 -21.67
CA ALA A 160 30.67 -19.64 -22.66
C ALA A 160 30.79 -21.17 -22.61
N ALA A 161 29.66 -21.85 -22.38
CA ALA A 161 29.40 -23.25 -22.71
C ALA A 161 27.87 -23.33 -22.88
N LYS A 162 27.34 -23.29 -24.11
CA LYS A 162 27.10 -24.47 -24.97
C LYS A 162 26.68 -25.71 -24.17
N THR A 163 25.37 -25.84 -23.96
CA THR A 163 24.68 -27.13 -23.96
C THR A 163 23.58 -27.10 -25.02
N LYS A 164 23.88 -27.76 -26.15
CA LYS A 164 22.88 -28.31 -27.07
C LYS A 164 22.36 -29.64 -26.49
N LYS A 165 21.16 -30.04 -26.91
CA LYS A 165 20.41 -31.31 -26.62
C LYS A 165 19.67 -31.29 -25.27
N ALA A 166 18.40 -31.69 -25.13
CA ALA A 166 17.53 -32.53 -25.96
C ALA A 166 16.06 -32.01 -25.83
N LYS A 167 15.27 -31.94 -26.92
CA LYS A 167 14.34 -33.02 -27.31
C LYS A 167 13.76 -33.80 -26.11
N GLN A 168 12.72 -33.25 -25.49
CA GLN A 168 11.59 -34.06 -25.01
C GLN A 168 10.30 -33.48 -25.55
N SER A 169 10.04 -33.84 -26.81
CA SER A 169 8.70 -34.10 -27.30
C SER A 169 8.02 -35.09 -26.34
N ARG A 170 7.09 -34.62 -25.51
CA ARG A 170 6.05 -35.48 -24.96
C ARG A 170 4.83 -35.37 -25.87
N PRO A 171 4.53 -36.37 -26.70
CA PRO A 171 3.24 -36.46 -27.36
C PRO A 171 2.17 -36.91 -26.36
N ARG A 172 0.98 -36.31 -26.52
CA ARG A 172 -0.37 -36.84 -26.29
C ARG A 172 -0.62 -37.76 -25.08
N LYS A 173 -1.58 -37.37 -24.24
CA LYS A 173 -2.75 -38.21 -24.00
C LYS A 173 -4.03 -37.37 -24.01
N THR A 174 -4.72 -37.44 -25.14
CA THR A 174 -6.16 -37.30 -25.26
C THR A 174 -6.82 -38.33 -24.34
N THR A 175 -7.66 -37.88 -23.40
CA THR A 175 -8.70 -38.71 -22.81
C THR A 175 -10.06 -38.08 -23.13
N LYS A 176 -10.49 -38.30 -24.38
CA LYS A 176 -11.92 -38.46 -24.64
C LYS A 176 -12.35 -39.77 -23.98
N ALA A 177 -13.58 -39.74 -23.47
CA ALA A 177 -14.47 -40.87 -23.16
C ALA A 177 -14.58 -41.35 -21.70
N ARG A 178 -15.85 -41.46 -21.32
CA ARG A 178 -16.50 -42.06 -20.14
C ARG A 178 -16.72 -41.08 -18.98
N ARG A 179 -17.95 -40.87 -18.49
CA ARG A 179 -19.16 -41.69 -18.62
C ARG A 179 -20.38 -40.84 -18.28
N LYS A 180 -21.46 -41.11 -19.01
CA LYS A 180 -22.85 -40.78 -18.68
C LYS A 180 -23.17 -41.29 -17.26
N THR A 181 -23.90 -40.48 -16.49
CA THR A 181 -24.84 -40.75 -15.37
C THR A 181 -24.78 -39.53 -14.45
N LYS A 182 -25.82 -38.76 -14.12
CA LYS A 182 -27.23 -39.12 -13.90
C LYS A 182 -28.13 -37.95 -14.32
N LYS A 183 -29.13 -38.27 -15.15
CA LYS A 183 -30.45 -37.63 -15.11
C LYS A 183 -31.04 -37.79 -13.70
N ARG A 184 -31.90 -36.84 -13.32
CA ARG A 184 -33.10 -37.03 -12.46
C ARG A 184 -32.93 -36.85 -10.95
N VAL A 185 -33.15 -35.62 -10.48
CA VAL A 185 -34.13 -35.22 -9.43
C VAL A 185 -34.49 -33.76 -9.77
N VAL A 186 -35.46 -33.45 -10.62
CA VAL A 186 -36.92 -33.45 -10.41
C VAL A 186 -37.35 -32.79 -9.09
N ARG A 187 -37.85 -31.56 -9.25
CA ARG A 187 -38.93 -30.89 -8.51
C ARG A 187 -38.62 -30.14 -7.21
N LYS A 188 -39.23 -28.95 -7.19
CA LYS A 188 -40.00 -28.32 -6.09
C LYS A 188 -39.25 -27.34 -5.18
N ALA A 189 -39.31 -26.06 -5.54
CA ALA A 189 -39.67 -24.96 -4.61
C ALA A 189 -39.84 -23.63 -5.36
N GLN A 190 -40.79 -23.57 -6.30
CA GLN A 190 -41.55 -22.34 -6.51
C GLN A 190 -42.54 -22.23 -5.35
N ARG A 191 -42.77 -20.99 -4.89
CA ARG A 191 -43.77 -20.52 -3.88
C ARG A 191 -43.24 -20.37 -2.44
N ARG A 192 -42.88 -19.12 -2.09
CA ARG A 192 -43.03 -18.42 -0.80
C ARG A 192 -42.28 -17.07 -0.91
N GLY A 193 -42.87 -15.89 -0.87
CA GLY A 193 -44.25 -15.43 -0.92
C GLY A 193 -44.24 -13.98 -1.41
N LYS A 194 -45.04 -13.67 -2.43
CA LYS A 194 -45.44 -12.29 -2.71
C LYS A 194 -46.59 -11.97 -1.76
N ALA A 195 -46.27 -11.42 -0.59
CA ALA A 195 -47.28 -10.82 0.28
C ALA A 195 -47.72 -9.49 -0.36
N GLN A 196 -48.83 -9.53 -1.10
CA GLN A 196 -49.52 -8.34 -1.54
C GLN A 196 -50.04 -7.58 -0.32
N LYS A 197 -49.51 -6.38 -0.09
CA LYS A 197 -50.07 -5.41 0.85
C LYS A 197 -51.48 -5.04 0.36
N ARG A 198 -52.52 -5.48 1.07
CA ARG A 198 -53.89 -5.01 0.89
C ARG A 198 -54.00 -3.56 1.38
N PRO A 199 -54.52 -2.61 0.58
CA PRO A 199 -54.85 -1.28 1.08
C PRO A 199 -56.09 -1.35 1.99
N LYS A 200 -55.99 -0.75 3.18
CA LYS A 200 -57.11 -0.60 4.13
C LYS A 200 -58.17 0.32 3.51
N ARG A 201 -59.34 -0.22 3.17
CA ARG A 201 -60.52 0.57 2.82
C ARG A 201 -60.95 1.39 4.04
N LYS A 202 -60.86 2.72 3.95
CA LYS A 202 -61.51 3.63 4.89
C LYS A 202 -63.03 3.49 4.72
N ARG A 203 -63.72 3.01 5.74
CA ARG A 203 -65.19 3.10 5.84
C ARG A 203 -65.53 4.58 6.04
N VAL A 204 -66.11 5.18 5.01
CA VAL A 204 -66.82 6.46 5.10
C VAL A 204 -68.15 6.15 5.80
N ARG A 205 -68.32 6.61 7.04
CA ARG A 205 -69.64 6.72 7.66
C ARG A 205 -70.36 7.87 6.97
N LYS A 206 -71.41 7.55 6.22
CA LYS A 206 -72.43 8.53 5.82
C LYS A 206 -73.27 8.87 7.06
N ARG A 207 -73.75 10.11 7.03
CA ARG A 207 -74.49 10.88 8.04
C ARG A 207 -75.63 10.12 8.69
#